data_AF-A0A956EQG5-F1
#
_entry.id   AF-A0A956EQG5-F1
#
_cell.length_a   1.000
_cell.length_b   1.000
_cell.length_c   1.000
_cell.angle_alpha   90.00
_cell.angle_beta   90.00
_cell.angle_gamma   90.00
#
_symmetry.space_group_name_H-M   'P 1'
#
loop_
_entity.id
_entity.type
_entity.pdbx_description
1 polymer ?
#
loop_
_entity_poly.entity_id
_entity_poly.type
_entity_poly.pdbx_seq_one_letter_code
_entity_poly.pdbx_strand_id
1 'polypeptide(L)'
;MSDHFKLCSSCKKPIGFEQNYFVCSVSTCNRKRLGLFFCSLPCWEAHLPMMRHRDAWAEQTKSPTQAAFEREQAEEAAAQERAAVR
;
A
#
# COMPACT_ATOMS: atom_id res chain seq x y z
N MET A 1 17.31 8.04 2.53
CA MET A 1 16.55 8.01 1.26
C MET A 1 15.94 6.64 1.14
N SER A 2 14.62 6.51 1.25
CA SER A 2 13.96 5.21 1.05
C SER A 2 13.86 4.96 -0.46
N ASP A 3 14.62 3.98 -0.95
CA ASP A 3 14.64 3.56 -2.36
C ASP A 3 13.43 2.67 -2.74
N HIS A 4 12.35 2.75 -1.95
CA HIS A 4 11.18 1.89 -2.11
C HIS A 4 9.90 2.66 -1.79
N PHE A 5 8.83 2.29 -2.48
CA PHE A 5 7.51 2.86 -2.32
C PHE A 5 6.89 2.46 -0.98
N LYS A 6 6.77 1.15 -0.74
CA LYS A 6 6.17 0.56 0.47
C LYS A 6 6.85 -0.76 0.81
N LEU A 7 6.55 -1.28 2.00
CA LEU A 7 6.94 -2.63 2.40
C LEU A 7 5.75 -3.58 2.23
N CYS A 8 6.03 -4.81 1.82
CA CYS A 8 5.01 -5.84 1.80
C CYS A 8 4.52 -6.13 3.22
N SER A 9 3.20 -6.18 3.40
CA SER A 9 2.61 -6.44 4.72
C SER A 9 2.84 -7.86 5.21
N SER A 10 3.01 -8.82 4.28
CA SER A 10 3.21 -10.24 4.57
C SER A 10 4.69 -10.59 4.80
N CYS A 11 5.57 -10.29 3.84
CA CYS A 11 6.99 -10.68 3.90
C CYS A 11 7.97 -9.53 4.22
N LYS A 12 7.47 -8.30 4.40
CA LYS A 12 8.28 -7.09 4.68
C LYS A 12 9.33 -6.74 3.61
N LYS A 13 9.30 -7.39 2.44
CA LYS A 13 10.15 -7.01 1.30
C LYS A 13 9.80 -5.61 0.79
N PRO A 14 10.80 -4.81 0.37
CA PRO A 14 10.55 -3.53 -0.26
C PRO A 14 9.89 -3.70 -1.63
N ILE A 15 8.87 -2.88 -1.87
CA ILE A 15 8.19 -2.72 -3.16
C ILE A 15 8.83 -1.50 -3.82
N GLY A 16 9.52 -1.70 -4.94
CA GLY A 16 10.14 -0.61 -5.69
C GLY A 16 9.13 0.31 -6.37
N PHE A 17 9.59 1.48 -6.80
CA PHE A 17 8.80 2.39 -7.63
C PHE A 17 8.56 1.80 -9.02
N GLU A 18 7.44 2.16 -9.66
CA GLU A 18 7.01 1.63 -10.96
C GLU A 18 6.86 0.09 -11.06
N GLN A 19 6.90 -0.62 -9.93
CA GLN A 19 6.68 -2.06 -9.88
C GLN A 19 5.20 -2.39 -9.74
N ASN A 20 4.81 -3.55 -10.25
CA ASN A 20 3.50 -4.11 -9.99
C ASN A 20 3.44 -4.64 -8.56
N TYR A 21 2.41 -4.25 -7.83
CA TYR A 21 2.08 -4.76 -6.51
C TYR A 21 0.62 -5.17 -6.48
N PHE A 22 0.22 -5.88 -5.44
CA PHE A 22 -1.13 -6.35 -5.25
C PHE A 22 -1.76 -5.67 -4.04
N VAL A 23 -3.02 -5.30 -4.19
CA VAL A 23 -3.90 -4.87 -3.09
C VAL A 23 -5.07 -5.83 -2.99
N CYS A 24 -5.71 -5.85 -1.84
CA CYS A 24 -6.91 -6.66 -1.65
C CYS A 24 -8.13 -5.86 -2.11
N SER A 25 -9.09 -6.47 -2.81
CA SER A 25 -10.32 -5.77 -3.21
C SER A 25 -11.19 -5.27 -2.06
N VAL A 26 -10.97 -5.80 -0.86
CA VAL A 26 -11.73 -5.43 0.33
C VAL A 26 -11.27 -4.06 0.84
N SER A 27 -12.19 -3.09 0.85
CA SER A 27 -11.93 -1.71 1.26
C SER A 27 -11.36 -1.56 2.68
N THR A 28 -11.66 -2.49 3.59
CA THR A 28 -11.08 -2.48 4.95
C THR A 28 -9.57 -2.71 4.94
N CYS A 29 -9.07 -3.51 4.01
CA CYS A 29 -7.64 -3.79 3.83
C CYS A 29 -6.92 -2.63 3.13
N ASN A 30 -7.64 -1.78 2.40
CA ASN A 30 -7.09 -0.65 1.65
C ASN A 30 -7.23 0.71 2.35
N ARG A 31 -7.72 0.75 3.60
CA ARG A 31 -7.86 2.03 4.33
C ARG A 31 -6.51 2.72 4.51
N LYS A 32 -6.45 4.05 4.38
CA LYS A 32 -5.23 4.88 4.52
C LYS A 32 -4.31 4.51 5.69
N ARG A 33 -4.87 4.12 6.85
CA ARG A 33 -4.10 3.78 8.06
C ARG A 33 -3.58 2.34 8.09
N LEU A 34 -4.22 1.43 7.34
CA LEU A 34 -3.98 -0.01 7.37
C LEU A 34 -3.59 -0.58 5.99
N GLY A 35 -3.46 0.27 4.97
CA GLY A 35 -3.29 -0.12 3.57
C GLY A 35 -2.32 -1.28 3.42
N LEU A 36 -2.86 -2.46 3.08
CA LEU A 36 -2.08 -3.68 2.94
C LEU A 36 -1.54 -3.78 1.51
N PHE A 37 -0.23 -3.63 1.39
CA PHE A 37 0.48 -3.79 0.12
C PHE A 37 1.14 -5.17 0.06
N PHE A 38 1.03 -5.86 -1.08
CA PHE A 38 1.63 -7.17 -1.28
C PHE A 38 2.54 -7.18 -2.50
N CYS A 39 3.75 -7.71 -2.35
CA CYS A 39 4.71 -7.77 -3.46
C CYS A 39 4.41 -8.91 -4.45
N SER A 40 3.54 -9.86 -4.10
CA SER A 40 3.24 -11.04 -4.92
C SER A 40 1.90 -11.66 -4.53
N LEU A 41 1.32 -12.46 -5.44
CA LEU A 41 0.11 -13.24 -5.19
C LEU A 41 0.21 -14.16 -3.97
N PRO A 42 1.30 -14.94 -3.74
CA PRO A 42 1.41 -15.78 -2.54
C PRO A 42 1.43 -14.97 -1.23
N CYS A 43 2.04 -13.78 -1.26
CA CYS A 43 2.00 -12.87 -0.11
C CYS A 43 0.60 -12.36 0.18
N TRP A 44 -0.20 -12.16 -0.88
CA TRP A 44 -1.62 -11.88 -0.76
C TRP A 44 -2.35 -13.14 -0.25
N GLU A 45 -2.24 -14.32 -0.84
CA GLU A 45 -2.97 -15.51 -0.37
C GLU A 45 -2.73 -15.82 1.12
N ALA A 46 -1.50 -15.62 1.61
CA ALA A 46 -1.15 -15.75 3.02
C ALA A 46 -1.95 -14.82 3.97
N HIS A 47 -2.51 -13.71 3.46
CA HIS A 47 -3.37 -12.81 4.23
C HIS A 47 -4.79 -13.35 4.43
N LEU A 48 -5.31 -14.16 3.48
CA LEU A 48 -6.72 -14.59 3.46
C LEU A 48 -7.16 -15.35 4.73
N PRO A 49 -6.38 -16.32 5.26
CA PRO A 49 -6.79 -17.08 6.45
C PRO A 49 -6.89 -16.21 7.70
N MET A 50 -6.06 -15.16 7.82
CA MET A 50 -6.07 -14.27 8.97
C MET A 50 -7.31 -13.38 9.01
N MET A 51 -7.83 -13.00 7.84
CA MET A 51 -8.87 -11.98 7.74
C MET A 51 -10.26 -12.54 7.36
N ARG A 52 -10.35 -13.85 7.05
CA ARG A 52 -11.60 -14.61 6.78
C ARG A 52 -12.48 -13.98 5.69
N HIS A 53 -11.86 -13.38 4.69
CA HIS A 53 -12.57 -12.83 3.53
C HIS A 53 -12.97 -13.97 2.59
N ARG A 54 -14.26 -14.11 2.28
CA ARG A 54 -14.77 -15.19 1.42
C ARG A 54 -14.72 -14.84 -0.09
N ASP A 55 -14.86 -13.56 -0.42
CA ASP A 55 -14.96 -13.06 -1.80
C ASP A 55 -13.88 -12.00 -2.12
N ALA A 56 -12.70 -12.11 -1.50
CA ALA A 56 -11.58 -11.21 -1.79
C ALA A 56 -10.79 -11.68 -3.02
N TRP A 57 -10.33 -10.74 -3.84
CA TRP A 57 -9.36 -11.00 -4.91
C TRP A 57 -8.17 -10.04 -4.83
N ALA A 58 -7.08 -10.41 -5.50
CA ALA A 58 -5.89 -9.60 -5.62
C ALA A 58 -6.04 -8.64 -6.81
N GLU A 59 -6.07 -7.35 -6.54
CA GLU A 59 -6.02 -6.33 -7.59
C GLU A 59 -4.57 -5.95 -7.85
N GLN A 60 -4.09 -6.19 -9.07
CA GLN A 60 -2.76 -5.76 -9.48
C GLN A 60 -2.78 -4.26 -9.78
N THR A 61 -1.95 -3.50 -9.10
CA THR A 61 -1.77 -2.06 -9.30
C THR A 61 -0.30 -1.76 -9.54
N LYS A 62 -0.01 -0.71 -10.33
CA LYS A 62 1.35 -0.25 -10.55
C LYS A 62 1.72 0.84 -9.54
N SER A 63 2.89 0.71 -8.93
CA SER A 63 3.43 1.75 -8.03
C SER A 63 3.64 3.05 -8.80
N PRO A 64 3.38 4.21 -8.18
CA PRO A 64 3.79 5.49 -8.76
C PRO A 64 5.32 5.55 -8.93
N THR A 65 5.76 6.53 -9.74
CA THR A 65 7.17 6.92 -9.79
C THR A 65 7.58 7.56 -8.47
N GLN A 66 8.88 7.56 -8.17
CA GLN A 66 9.42 8.19 -6.96
C GLN A 66 8.99 9.66 -6.84
N ALA A 67 9.11 10.43 -7.93
CA ALA A 67 8.72 11.84 -7.95
C ALA A 67 7.21 12.05 -7.71
N ALA A 68 6.35 11.16 -8.22
CA ALA A 68 4.91 11.24 -7.97
C ALA A 68 4.58 10.89 -6.52
N PHE A 69 5.25 9.90 -5.94
CA PHE A 69 5.08 9.53 -4.54
C PHE A 69 5.55 10.63 -3.58
N GLU A 70 6.71 11.23 -3.84
CA GLU A 70 7.24 12.34 -3.05
C GLU A 70 6.28 13.54 -3.05
N ARG A 71 5.69 13.85 -4.21
CA ARG A 71 4.65 14.88 -4.32
C ARG A 71 3.42 14.56 -3.46
N GLU A 72 2.88 13.36 -3.58
CA GLU A 72 1.69 12.95 -2.81
C GLU A 72 1.97 12.98 -1.29
N GLN A 73 3.15 12.51 -0.86
CA GLN A 73 3.57 12.58 0.55
C GLN A 73 3.74 14.02 1.04
N ALA A 74 4.29 14.91 0.22
CA ALA A 74 4.41 16.33 0.56
C ALA A 74 3.05 17.02 0.68
N GLU A 75 2.12 16.72 -0.24
CA GLU A 75 0.74 17.22 -0.18
C GLU A 75 0.01 16.70 1.06
N GLU A 76 0.20 15.42 1.41
CA GLU A 76 -0.43 14.81 2.58
C GLU A 76 0.16 15.34 3.90
N ALA A 77 1.48 15.57 3.96
CA ALA A 77 2.14 16.22 5.10
C ALA A 77 1.66 17.67 5.27
N ALA A 78 1.57 18.45 4.18
CA ALA A 78 1.05 19.81 4.22
C ALA A 78 -0.43 19.85 4.67
N ALA A 79 -1.26 18.90 4.23
CA ALA A 79 -2.64 18.78 4.68
C ALA A 79 -2.74 18.44 6.18
N GLN A 80 -1.87 17.54 6.67
CA GLN A 80 -1.80 17.19 8.10
C GLN A 80 -1.37 18.39 8.95
N GLU A 81 -0.38 19.16 8.50
CA GLU A 81 0.08 20.37 9.20
C GLU A 81 -1.04 21.41 9.29
N ARG A 82 -1.75 21.67 8.18
CA ARG A 82 -2.91 22.59 8.16
C ARG A 82 -4.05 22.12 9.07
N ALA A 83 -4.26 20.81 9.18
CA ALA A 83 -5.26 20.25 10.10
C ALA A 83 -4.83 20.34 11.57
N ALA A 84 -3.53 20.24 11.86
CA ALA A 84 -2.98 20.31 13.22
C ALA A 84 -2.97 21.73 13.82
N VAL A 85 -2.99 22.76 12.97
CA VAL A 85 -3.06 24.18 13.37
C VAL A 85 -4.50 24.63 13.68
N ARG A 86 -5.51 23.81 13.36
CA ARG A 86 -6.94 24.10 13.60
C ARG A 86 -7.42 23.53 14.92
#